data_AF-A0A928TLD9-F1
#
_entry.id   AF-A0A928TLD9-F1
#
_cell.length_a   1.000
_cell.length_b   1.000
_cell.length_c   1.000
_cell.angle_alpha   90.00
_cell.angle_beta   90.00
_cell.angle_gamma   90.00
#
_symmetry.space_group_name_H-M   'P 1'
#
loop_
_entity.id
_entity.type
_entity.pdbx_description
1 polymer ?
#
loop_
_entity_poly.entity_id
_entity_poly.type
_entity_poly.pdbx_seq_one_letter_code
_entity_poly.pdbx_strand_id
1 'polypeptide(L)'
;MRSLRTIVAGRPPVTVTRTATVVEAARQMKERNVGSVVVVDGTRLVGIFTERDALFRVLAAERDPSTTRLSEVMTREPQTLTPDEPFLRALRVMHEGRFRHLPVVEQGRPIGIVSVRDALDEDLAELRFDLEQREEMRE
;
A
#
# COMPACT_ATOMS: atom_id res chain seq x y z
N MET A 1 18.42 3.28 12.11
CA MET A 1 16.94 3.35 11.90
C MET A 1 16.70 3.35 10.41
N ARG A 2 15.93 2.40 9.87
CA ARG A 2 15.72 2.25 8.41
C ARG A 2 14.99 3.49 7.85
N SER A 3 15.46 4.01 6.71
CA SER A 3 14.77 5.10 6.00
C SER A 3 13.64 4.55 5.14
N LEU A 4 12.66 5.39 4.81
CA LEU A 4 11.59 5.02 3.89
C LEU A 4 12.12 4.70 2.49
N ARG A 5 13.17 5.41 2.04
CA ARG A 5 13.87 5.16 0.77
C ARG A 5 14.34 3.71 0.66
N THR A 6 14.94 3.17 1.72
CA THR A 6 15.42 1.78 1.73
C THR A 6 14.26 0.78 1.66
N ILE A 7 13.15 1.04 2.35
CA ILE A 7 12.00 0.12 2.39
C ILE A 7 11.29 0.04 1.05
N VAL A 8 11.13 1.18 0.37
CA VAL A 8 10.43 1.25 -0.93
C VAL A 8 11.33 1.03 -2.14
N ALA A 9 12.65 0.84 -1.93
CA ALA A 9 13.59 0.59 -3.00
C ALA A 9 13.19 -0.66 -3.80
N GLY A 10 13.09 -0.51 -5.13
CA GLY A 10 12.68 -1.61 -6.02
C GLY A 10 11.22 -2.04 -5.89
N ARG A 11 10.40 -1.33 -5.10
CA ARG A 11 8.99 -1.63 -4.84
C ARG A 11 8.10 -0.47 -5.31
N PRO A 12 8.00 -0.23 -6.63
CA PRO A 12 7.16 0.85 -7.14
C PRO A 12 5.70 0.64 -6.71
N PRO A 13 4.96 1.71 -6.44
CA PRO A 13 3.58 1.58 -6.00
C PRO A 13 2.72 1.09 -7.17
N VAL A 14 1.73 0.26 -6.85
CA VAL A 14 0.68 -0.06 -7.82
C VAL A 14 -0.17 1.20 -8.01
N THR A 15 -0.20 1.72 -9.22
CA THR A 15 -0.92 2.95 -9.56
C THR A 15 -2.11 2.68 -10.47
N VAL A 16 -3.19 3.43 -10.26
CA VAL A 16 -4.42 3.38 -11.04
C VAL A 16 -4.97 4.80 -11.21
N THR A 17 -5.76 5.04 -12.25
CA THR A 17 -6.37 6.35 -12.47
C THR A 17 -7.63 6.52 -11.61
N ARG A 18 -8.00 7.76 -11.32
CA ARG A 18 -9.23 8.06 -10.55
C ARG A 18 -10.52 7.59 -11.21
N THR A 19 -10.50 7.36 -12.52
CA THR A 19 -11.64 6.87 -13.32
C THR A 19 -11.72 5.35 -13.38
N ALA A 20 -10.67 4.63 -12.96
CA ALA A 20 -10.70 3.19 -12.86
C ALA A 20 -11.81 2.74 -11.90
N THR A 21 -12.35 1.56 -12.15
CA THR A 21 -13.37 0.93 -11.33
C THR A 21 -12.76 0.22 -10.12
N VAL A 22 -13.59 -0.08 -9.13
CA VAL A 22 -13.16 -0.87 -7.96
C VAL A 22 -12.68 -2.27 -8.37
N VAL A 23 -13.34 -2.92 -9.33
CA VAL A 23 -12.91 -4.24 -9.84
C VAL A 23 -11.53 -4.17 -10.48
N GLU A 24 -11.24 -3.15 -11.28
CA GLU A 24 -9.91 -2.97 -11.88
C GLU A 24 -8.83 -2.79 -10.82
N ALA A 25 -9.10 -1.96 -9.80
CA ALA A 25 -8.19 -1.77 -8.67
C ALA A 25 -7.97 -3.07 -7.89
N ALA A 26 -9.04 -3.81 -7.59
CA ALA A 26 -8.96 -5.07 -6.87
C ALA A 26 -8.18 -6.15 -7.65
N ARG A 27 -8.32 -6.18 -8.99
CA ARG A 27 -7.51 -7.06 -9.85
C ARG A 27 -6.03 -6.71 -9.77
N GLN A 28 -5.69 -5.41 -9.83
CA GLN A 28 -4.30 -4.96 -9.66
C GLN A 28 -3.74 -5.31 -8.28
N MET A 29 -4.54 -5.13 -7.21
CA MET A 29 -4.17 -5.56 -5.86
C MET A 29 -3.87 -7.05 -5.78
N LYS A 30 -4.75 -7.89 -6.38
CA LYS A 30 -4.58 -9.34 -6.43
C LYS A 30 -3.32 -9.73 -7.21
N GLU A 31 -3.14 -9.19 -8.41
CA GLU A 31 -2.02 -9.55 -9.29
C GLU A 31 -0.66 -9.19 -8.66
N ARG A 32 -0.60 -8.07 -7.94
CA ARG A 32 0.62 -7.58 -7.29
C ARG A 32 0.75 -7.99 -5.83
N ASN A 33 -0.24 -8.73 -5.31
CA ASN A 33 -0.33 -9.16 -3.91
C ASN A 33 -0.15 -7.99 -2.90
N VAL A 34 -0.87 -6.89 -3.11
CA VAL A 34 -0.83 -5.68 -2.27
C VAL A 34 -2.19 -5.34 -1.68
N GLY A 35 -2.21 -4.74 -0.49
CA GLY A 35 -3.45 -4.33 0.19
C GLY A 35 -3.93 -2.90 -0.13
N SER A 36 -3.25 -2.21 -1.06
CA SER A 36 -3.61 -0.86 -1.47
C SER A 36 -3.09 -0.51 -2.86
N VAL A 37 -3.75 0.46 -3.51
CA VAL A 37 -3.31 1.08 -4.75
C VAL A 37 -3.27 2.60 -4.59
N VAL A 38 -2.29 3.22 -5.24
CA VAL A 38 -2.18 4.66 -5.34
C VAL A 38 -3.04 5.15 -6.50
N VAL A 39 -3.92 6.11 -6.22
CA VAL A 39 -4.74 6.75 -7.26
C VAL A 39 -4.02 7.99 -7.76
N VAL A 40 -3.79 8.07 -9.06
CA VAL A 40 -3.07 9.16 -9.72
C VAL A 40 -3.91 9.90 -10.75
N ASP A 41 -3.55 11.15 -10.98
CA ASP A 41 -3.94 11.96 -12.14
C ASP A 41 -2.66 12.37 -12.88
N GLY A 42 -2.42 11.77 -14.05
CA GLY A 42 -1.10 11.73 -14.67
C GLY A 42 -0.08 11.08 -13.73
N THR A 43 0.94 11.83 -13.31
CA THR A 43 1.97 11.35 -12.35
C THR A 43 1.72 11.80 -10.92
N ARG A 44 0.67 12.59 -10.66
CA ARG A 44 0.43 13.18 -9.34
C ARG A 44 -0.45 12.28 -8.50
N LEU A 45 -0.09 12.12 -7.24
CA LEU A 45 -0.93 11.46 -6.25
C LEU A 45 -2.20 12.27 -6.01
N VAL A 46 -3.36 11.64 -6.17
CA VAL A 46 -4.67 12.26 -5.86
C VAL A 46 -5.48 11.46 -4.84
N GLY A 47 -5.12 10.21 -4.59
CA GLY A 47 -5.80 9.38 -3.61
C GLY A 47 -5.09 8.06 -3.31
N ILE A 48 -5.65 7.32 -2.37
CA ILE A 48 -5.31 5.91 -2.10
C ILE A 48 -6.60 5.13 -1.94
N PHE A 49 -6.62 3.90 -2.45
CA PHE A 49 -7.71 2.96 -2.23
C PHE A 49 -7.16 1.68 -1.61
N THR A 50 -7.80 1.21 -0.55
CA THR A 50 -7.32 0.09 0.28
C THR A 50 -8.38 -1.00 0.43
N GLU A 51 -7.99 -2.17 0.93
CA GLU A 51 -8.93 -3.24 1.33
C GLU A 51 -10.05 -2.72 2.25
N ARG A 52 -9.72 -1.79 3.16
CA ARG A 52 -10.69 -1.17 4.07
C ARG A 52 -11.74 -0.37 3.30
N ASP A 53 -11.32 0.37 2.27
CA ASP A 53 -12.24 1.14 1.44
C ASP A 53 -13.14 0.22 0.61
N ALA A 54 -12.59 -0.87 0.06
CA ALA A 54 -13.38 -1.90 -0.63
C ALA A 54 -14.45 -2.50 0.29
N LEU A 55 -14.08 -2.85 1.53
CA LEU A 55 -15.01 -3.42 2.49
C LEU A 55 -16.10 -2.43 2.90
N PHE A 56 -15.73 -1.24 3.39
CA PHE A 56 -16.69 -0.33 4.04
C PHE A 56 -17.40 0.61 3.06
N ARG A 57 -16.74 1.04 1.98
CA ARG A 57 -17.29 2.05 1.06
C ARG A 57 -17.89 1.43 -0.20
N VAL A 58 -17.68 0.14 -0.45
CA VAL A 58 -18.20 -0.57 -1.61
C VAL A 58 -19.12 -1.70 -1.16
N LEU A 59 -18.58 -2.75 -0.51
CA LEU A 59 -19.35 -3.94 -0.15
C LEU A 59 -20.43 -3.63 0.89
N ALA A 60 -20.06 -3.04 2.02
CA ALA A 60 -21.01 -2.68 3.08
C ALA A 60 -21.98 -1.56 2.68
N ALA A 61 -21.66 -0.83 1.61
CA ALA A 61 -22.51 0.23 1.04
C ALA A 61 -23.31 -0.24 -0.17
N GLU A 62 -23.30 -1.55 -0.48
CA GLU A 62 -24.04 -2.18 -1.58
C GLU A 62 -23.80 -1.55 -2.97
N ARG A 63 -22.59 -1.01 -3.19
CA ARG A 63 -22.20 -0.44 -4.48
C ARG A 63 -21.69 -1.54 -5.42
N ASP A 64 -22.06 -1.47 -6.69
CA ASP A 64 -21.51 -2.38 -7.70
C ASP A 64 -20.03 -2.01 -8.00
N PRO A 65 -19.07 -2.90 -7.68
CA PRO A 65 -17.66 -2.61 -7.87
C PRO A 65 -17.24 -2.54 -9.36
N SER A 66 -18.07 -3.05 -10.27
CA SER A 66 -17.80 -3.08 -11.71
C SER A 66 -18.08 -1.73 -12.38
N THR A 67 -18.88 -0.89 -11.74
CA THR A 67 -19.31 0.43 -12.27
C THR A 67 -18.87 1.59 -11.38
N THR A 68 -18.68 1.36 -10.07
CA THR A 68 -18.21 2.38 -9.13
C THR A 68 -16.77 2.77 -9.41
N ARG A 69 -16.52 4.07 -9.62
CA ARG A 69 -15.17 4.61 -9.87
C ARG A 69 -14.42 4.84 -8.56
N LEU A 70 -13.10 4.68 -8.60
CA LEU A 70 -12.24 4.95 -7.45
C LEU A 70 -12.39 6.37 -6.93
N SER A 71 -12.60 7.36 -7.80
CA SER A 71 -12.83 8.74 -7.36
C SER A 71 -13.99 8.93 -6.37
N GLU A 72 -14.92 7.97 -6.28
CA GLU A 72 -16.10 7.99 -5.42
C GLU A 72 -15.87 7.31 -4.06
N VAL A 73 -14.83 6.47 -3.95
CA VAL A 73 -14.58 5.58 -2.80
C VAL A 73 -13.17 5.66 -2.25
N MET A 74 -12.21 6.25 -2.97
CA MET A 74 -10.84 6.43 -2.50
C MET A 74 -10.76 7.42 -1.34
N THR A 75 -9.74 7.28 -0.50
CA THR A 75 -9.33 8.37 0.39
C THR A 75 -8.57 9.41 -0.43
N ARG A 76 -9.13 10.62 -0.54
CA ARG A 76 -8.52 11.75 -1.26
C ARG A 76 -7.44 12.37 -0.40
N GLU A 77 -6.42 12.93 -1.06
CA GLU A 77 -5.32 13.66 -0.40
C GLU A 77 -4.77 12.93 0.84
N PRO A 78 -4.34 11.65 0.68
CA PRO A 78 -3.86 10.88 1.82
C PRO A 78 -2.63 11.54 2.44
N GLN A 79 -2.42 11.31 3.74
CA GLN A 79 -1.15 11.66 4.37
C GLN A 79 0.00 10.94 3.65
N THR A 80 1.14 11.62 3.54
CA THR A 80 2.34 11.10 2.88
C THR A 80 3.58 11.47 3.68
N LEU A 81 4.69 10.79 3.40
CA LEU A 81 6.01 11.15 3.90
C LEU A 81 7.03 11.16 2.76
N THR A 82 8.13 11.83 3.01
CA THR A 82 9.28 11.89 2.09
C THR A 82 10.18 10.65 2.26
N PRO A 83 10.92 10.23 1.22
CA PRO A 83 11.81 9.07 1.30
C PRO A 83 12.89 9.13 2.40
N ASP A 84 13.32 10.33 2.77
CA ASP A 84 14.44 10.51 3.69
C ASP A 84 14.00 10.49 5.16
N GLU A 85 12.68 10.42 5.41
CA GLU A 85 12.13 10.24 6.75
C GLU A 85 12.35 8.81 7.28
N PRO A 86 12.45 8.65 8.61
CA PRO A 86 12.64 7.35 9.23
C PRO A 86 11.36 6.52 9.24
N PHE A 87 11.47 5.20 9.08
CA PHE A 87 10.31 4.30 9.08
C PHE A 87 9.46 4.38 10.36
N LEU A 88 10.09 4.62 11.51
CA LEU A 88 9.37 4.79 12.78
C LEU A 88 8.37 5.96 12.73
N ARG A 89 8.66 7.02 11.95
CA ARG A 89 7.73 8.12 11.72
C ARG A 89 6.48 7.63 10.96
N ALA A 90 6.66 6.77 9.96
CA ALA A 90 5.53 6.18 9.23
C ALA A 90 4.65 5.31 10.13
N LEU A 91 5.25 4.47 10.99
CA LEU A 91 4.50 3.68 11.97
C LEU A 91 3.68 4.55 12.91
N ARG A 92 4.27 5.65 13.40
CA ARG A 92 3.57 6.61 14.25
C ARG A 92 2.39 7.26 13.51
N VAL A 93 2.60 7.74 12.29
CA VAL A 93 1.55 8.35 11.46
C VAL A 93 0.41 7.37 11.18
N MET A 94 0.73 6.12 10.85
CA MET A 94 -0.25 5.04 10.65
C MET A 94 -1.05 4.73 11.92
N HIS A 95 -0.39 4.68 13.08
CA HIS A 95 -1.03 4.46 14.37
C HIS A 95 -2.00 5.59 14.74
N GLU A 96 -1.52 6.84 14.70
CA GLU A 96 -2.30 8.04 15.03
C GLU A 96 -3.49 8.20 14.06
N GLY A 97 -3.27 7.97 12.76
CA GLY A 97 -4.30 8.08 11.72
C GLY A 97 -5.20 6.85 11.56
N ARG A 98 -4.94 5.76 12.28
CA ARG A 98 -5.69 4.48 12.22
C ARG A 98 -5.79 3.88 10.81
N PHE A 99 -4.73 3.99 10.03
CA PHE A 99 -4.59 3.34 8.72
C PHE A 99 -3.30 2.52 8.65
N ARG A 100 -3.15 1.73 7.59
CA ARG A 100 -2.08 0.71 7.50
C ARG A 100 -1.16 0.85 6.30
N HIS A 101 -1.41 1.82 5.42
CA HIS A 101 -0.66 2.07 4.21
C HIS A 101 -0.41 3.58 4.13
N LEU A 102 0.80 3.96 3.76
CA LEU A 102 1.24 5.34 3.68
C LEU A 102 2.07 5.52 2.40
N PRO A 103 1.59 6.32 1.43
CA PRO A 103 2.37 6.63 0.24
C PRO A 103 3.64 7.41 0.60
N VAL A 104 4.76 7.00 0.00
CA VAL A 104 6.02 7.73 0.04
C VAL A 104 6.12 8.56 -1.24
N VAL A 105 6.32 9.86 -1.09
CA VAL A 105 6.27 10.83 -2.19
C VAL A 105 7.57 11.61 -2.29
N GLU A 106 8.09 11.73 -3.51
CA GLU A 106 9.25 12.56 -3.84
C GLU A 106 8.85 13.49 -4.99
N GLN A 107 9.04 14.80 -4.82
CA GLN A 107 8.69 15.81 -5.84
C GLN A 107 7.23 15.71 -6.35
N GLY A 108 6.28 15.37 -5.46
CA GLY A 108 4.87 15.23 -5.79
C GLY A 108 4.48 13.94 -6.54
N ARG A 109 5.43 13.02 -6.73
CA ARG A 109 5.21 11.71 -7.35
C ARG A 109 5.30 10.59 -6.30
N PRO A 110 4.36 9.64 -6.30
CA PRO A 110 4.46 8.47 -5.43
C PRO A 110 5.58 7.56 -5.94
N ILE A 111 6.57 7.29 -5.08
CA ILE A 111 7.71 6.42 -5.39
C ILE A 111 7.58 5.04 -4.74
N GLY A 112 6.63 4.88 -3.81
CA GLY A 112 6.34 3.61 -3.15
C GLY A 112 5.24 3.74 -2.11
N ILE A 113 4.93 2.62 -1.46
CA ILE A 113 4.04 2.56 -0.30
C ILE A 113 4.79 1.83 0.81
N VAL A 114 4.73 2.37 2.02
CA VAL A 114 5.04 1.61 3.23
C VAL A 114 3.75 1.24 3.95
N SER A 115 3.81 0.14 4.68
CA SER A 115 2.69 -0.43 5.40
C SER A 115 3.13 -0.89 6.79
N VAL A 116 2.15 -1.22 7.63
CA VAL A 116 2.44 -1.84 8.94
C VAL A 116 3.12 -3.21 8.81
N ARG A 117 3.01 -3.88 7.65
CA ARG A 117 3.66 -5.18 7.42
C ARG A 117 5.17 -5.05 7.28
N ASP A 118 5.66 -3.91 6.80
CA ASP A 118 7.10 -3.67 6.63
C ASP A 118 7.85 -3.62 7.99
N ALA A 119 7.13 -3.49 9.11
CA ALA A 119 7.70 -3.63 10.45
C ALA A 119 8.09 -5.06 10.78
N LEU A 120 7.49 -6.05 10.13
CA LEU A 120 7.73 -7.47 10.36
C LEU A 120 8.79 -8.04 9.41
N ASP A 121 9.31 -7.25 8.47
CA ASP A 121 10.14 -7.77 7.38
C ASP A 121 11.43 -8.47 7.86
N GLU A 122 12.09 -7.97 8.92
CA GLU A 122 13.29 -8.61 9.49
C GLU A 122 12.94 -9.95 10.15
N ASP A 123 11.94 -9.96 11.02
CA ASP A 123 11.47 -11.17 11.71
C ASP A 123 10.96 -12.24 10.71
N LEU A 124 10.27 -11.81 9.65
CA LEU A 124 9.80 -12.70 8.59
C LEU A 124 10.94 -13.26 7.74
N ALA A 125 12.00 -12.49 7.51
CA ALA A 125 13.18 -12.96 6.79
C ALA A 125 13.94 -14.02 7.60
N GLU A 126 14.10 -13.80 8.92
CA GLU A 126 14.69 -14.77 9.84
C GLU A 126 13.88 -16.07 9.88
N LEU A 127 12.55 -15.97 10.05
CA LEU A 127 11.67 -17.13 10.03
C LEU A 127 11.74 -17.90 8.70
N ARG A 128 11.81 -17.20 7.57
CA ARG A 128 11.88 -17.84 6.25
C ARG A 128 13.17 -18.63 6.09
N PHE A 129 14.29 -18.04 6.50
CA PHE A 129 15.60 -18.70 6.49
C PHE A 129 15.58 -19.98 7.34
N ASP A 130 15.03 -19.92 8.56
CA ASP A 130 14.91 -21.07 9.45
C ASP A 130 14.06 -22.21 8.87
N LEU A 131 12.97 -21.87 8.17
CA LEU A 131 12.09 -22.85 7.52
C LEU A 131 12.79 -23.54 6.35
N GLU A 132 13.48 -22.77 5.49
CA GLU A 132 14.25 -23.29 4.36
C GLU A 132 15.33 -24.28 4.85
N GLN A 133 16.09 -23.94 5.90
CA GLN A 133 17.10 -24.83 6.49
C GLN A 133 16.51 -26.14 7.06
N ARG A 134 15.28 -26.10 7.59
CA ARG A 134 14.59 -27.28 8.12
C ARG A 134 14.08 -28.20 7.02
N GLU A 135 13.72 -27.66 5.86
CA GLU A 135 13.30 -28.43 4.70
C GLU A 135 14.52 -29.13 4.07
N GLU A 136 15.65 -28.43 3.94
CA GLU A 136 16.92 -28.98 3.43
C GLU A 136 17.49 -30.10 4.33
N MET A 137 17.33 -30.03 5.65
CA MET A 137 17.74 -31.11 6.57
C MET A 137 16.82 -32.34 6.56
N ARG A 138 15.64 -32.25 5.93
CA ARG A 138 14.66 -33.33 5.86
C ARG A 138 14.72 -34.12 4.55
N GLU A 139 15.46 -33.63 3.56
CA GLU A 139 15.80 -34.34 2.31
C GLU A 139 17.14 -35.07 2.41
#